data_AF-A0A7C2NDT8-F1
#
_entry.id   AF-A0A7C2NDT8-F1
#
_cell.length_a   1.000
_cell.length_b   1.000
_cell.length_c   1.000
_cell.angle_alpha   90.00
_cell.angle_beta   90.00
_cell.angle_gamma   90.00
#
_symmetry.space_group_name_H-M   'P 1'
#
loop_
_entity.id
_entity.type
_entity.pdbx_description
1 polymer ?
#
loop_
_entity_poly.entity_id
_entity_poly.type
_entity_poly.pdbx_seq_one_letter_code
_entity_poly.pdbx_strand_id
1 'polypeptide(L)'
;MKVIVGMSGGVDSSVAALLLKEQGYEVEGLFMKNWEEDDTEEHCPARQDMIDAMAVCDRLDIPFHFVNFAREYWDRVFAYFLEEYRAGRTPNPDILCNREIKFRAFLDHALDNLGAQAIATGHYARVTHDSSGSHLLKGLDENKDQSYFLHALGQEQLRHAMFPIGHLPKPKVRHLAEQAGFATAKKKDSTGICFIGERRFTEFLQRYLPAQPGDIVTLEGQVIARHHGLMYYTLGQRQGLGIGGLRGFSEEPWFVVDKDLANNRLVVTQGTDHPSLYRPALIATQVHWIAGAPPALPLRCSAKVRYRQADQ
;
A
#
# COMPACT_ATOMS: atom_id res chain seq x y z
N MET A 1 -11.41 21.65 -17.27
CA MET A 1 -11.28 20.18 -17.14
C MET A 1 -11.68 19.83 -15.73
N LYS A 2 -12.64 18.91 -15.58
CA LYS A 2 -13.17 18.43 -14.32
C LYS A 2 -12.32 17.27 -13.80
N VAL A 3 -11.87 17.39 -12.55
CA VAL A 3 -10.98 16.43 -11.88
C VAL A 3 -11.57 16.04 -10.53
N ILE A 4 -11.75 14.75 -10.30
CA ILE A 4 -12.16 14.24 -8.99
C ILE A 4 -10.93 13.88 -8.18
N VAL A 5 -10.78 14.49 -7.01
CA VAL A 5 -9.69 14.18 -6.09
C VAL A 5 -10.16 13.14 -5.08
N GLY A 6 -9.45 12.02 -4.99
CA GLY A 6 -9.66 11.04 -3.94
C GLY A 6 -9.23 11.63 -2.58
N MET A 7 -10.20 12.00 -1.76
CA MET A 7 -10.01 12.63 -0.45
C MET A 7 -10.02 11.58 0.64
N SER A 8 -8.87 11.30 1.26
CA SER A 8 -8.76 10.26 2.30
C SER A 8 -8.85 10.81 3.73
N GLY A 9 -9.15 12.09 3.90
CA GLY A 9 -9.03 12.78 5.20
C GLY A 9 -7.57 13.02 5.63
N GLY A 10 -6.60 12.81 4.74
CA GLY A 10 -5.18 13.02 4.99
C GLY A 10 -4.66 14.32 4.36
N VAL A 11 -3.55 14.83 4.87
CA VAL A 11 -2.94 16.10 4.39
C VAL A 11 -2.57 16.07 2.91
N ASP A 12 -2.18 14.90 2.40
CA ASP A 12 -1.67 14.76 1.04
C ASP A 12 -2.77 14.96 -0.01
N SER A 13 -3.95 14.36 0.20
CA SER A 13 -5.11 14.60 -0.65
C SER A 13 -5.63 16.04 -0.53
N SER A 14 -5.58 16.63 0.67
CA SER A 14 -5.99 18.02 0.89
C SER A 14 -5.18 19.00 0.06
N VAL A 15 -3.85 18.83 0.07
CA VAL A 15 -2.95 19.71 -0.71
C VAL A 15 -3.03 19.38 -2.20
N ALA A 16 -3.25 18.12 -2.58
CA ALA A 16 -3.50 17.78 -3.98
C ALA A 16 -4.73 18.53 -4.55
N ALA A 17 -5.84 18.57 -3.79
CA ALA A 17 -7.04 19.32 -4.17
C ALA A 17 -6.78 20.83 -4.23
N LEU A 18 -6.09 21.39 -3.23
CA LEU A 18 -5.69 22.80 -3.21
C LEU A 18 -4.91 23.19 -4.46
N LEU A 19 -3.85 22.45 -4.78
CA LEU A 19 -2.97 22.75 -5.92
C LEU A 19 -3.71 22.68 -7.25
N LEU A 20 -4.62 21.71 -7.42
CA LEU A 20 -5.44 21.62 -8.62
C LEU A 20 -6.43 22.78 -8.73
N LYS A 21 -7.04 23.21 -7.61
CA LYS A 21 -7.91 24.38 -7.59
C LYS A 21 -7.15 25.65 -7.97
N GLU A 22 -5.95 25.84 -7.41
CA GLU A 22 -5.07 26.98 -7.74
C GLU A 22 -4.61 26.99 -9.21
N GLN A 23 -4.47 25.82 -9.83
CA GLN A 23 -4.16 25.67 -11.26
C GLN A 23 -5.37 25.93 -12.18
N GLY A 24 -6.56 26.21 -11.62
CA GLY A 24 -7.76 26.53 -12.38
C GLY A 24 -8.55 25.33 -12.89
N TYR A 25 -8.32 24.13 -12.36
CA TYR A 25 -9.16 22.97 -12.65
C TYR A 25 -10.53 23.11 -11.96
N GLU A 26 -11.55 22.48 -12.55
CA GLU A 26 -12.83 22.28 -11.89
C GLU A 26 -12.68 21.05 -10.98
N VAL A 27 -12.49 21.30 -9.68
CA VAL A 27 -12.14 20.27 -8.70
C VAL A 27 -13.35 19.89 -7.87
N GLU A 28 -13.57 18.58 -7.70
CA GLU A 28 -14.51 18.02 -6.72
C GLU A 28 -13.79 16.97 -5.88
N GLY A 29 -14.14 16.87 -4.59
CA GLY A 29 -13.59 15.85 -3.68
C GLY A 29 -14.48 14.62 -3.64
N LEU A 30 -13.89 13.44 -3.55
CA LEU A 30 -14.61 12.18 -3.33
C LEU A 30 -13.96 11.37 -2.21
N PHE A 31 -14.74 11.02 -1.20
CA PHE A 31 -14.35 10.11 -0.13
C PHE A 31 -14.82 8.68 -0.45
N MET A 32 -13.91 7.71 -0.33
CA MET A 32 -14.20 6.29 -0.54
C MET A 32 -14.23 5.57 0.80
N LYS A 33 -15.36 4.93 1.12
CA LYS A 33 -15.43 3.95 2.19
C LYS A 33 -15.26 2.55 1.60
N ASN A 34 -14.16 1.89 1.95
CA ASN A 34 -13.77 0.61 1.34
C ASN A 34 -13.65 -0.54 2.34
N TRP A 35 -14.01 -0.30 3.60
CA TRP A 35 -13.95 -1.30 4.66
C TRP A 35 -15.04 -1.02 5.68
N GLU A 36 -15.78 -2.07 6.07
CA GLU A 36 -16.94 -1.97 6.97
C GLU A 36 -16.95 -3.06 8.05
N GLU A 37 -16.04 -4.03 8.01
CA GLU A 37 -16.06 -5.22 8.89
C GLU A 37 -15.89 -4.89 10.38
N ASP A 38 -15.30 -3.74 10.70
CA ASP A 38 -15.12 -3.27 12.08
C ASP A 38 -16.15 -2.21 12.49
N ASP A 39 -17.11 -1.89 11.61
CA ASP A 39 -18.12 -0.90 11.92
C ASP A 39 -19.09 -1.46 12.97
N THR A 40 -19.29 -0.66 14.02
CA THR A 40 -20.36 -0.84 14.99
C THR A 40 -21.24 0.40 14.98
N GLU A 41 -22.44 0.31 15.60
CA GLU A 41 -23.33 1.47 15.74
C GLU A 41 -22.63 2.66 16.42
N GLU A 42 -21.68 2.40 17.32
CA GLU A 42 -20.96 3.39 18.11
C GLU A 42 -19.59 3.77 17.54
N HIS A 43 -18.99 2.93 16.69
CA HIS A 43 -17.63 3.12 16.19
C HIS A 43 -17.52 2.85 14.68
N CYS A 44 -17.19 3.89 13.93
CA CYS A 44 -16.84 3.78 12.52
C CYS A 44 -15.47 4.45 12.32
N PRO A 45 -14.39 3.67 12.14
CA PRO A 45 -13.03 4.21 12.03
C PRO A 45 -12.89 5.27 10.93
N ALA A 46 -13.59 5.10 9.80
CA ALA A 46 -13.55 5.99 8.66
C ALA A 46 -14.31 7.32 8.88
N ARG A 47 -15.13 7.44 9.94
CA ARG A 47 -15.99 8.62 10.17
C ARG A 47 -15.17 9.89 10.33
N GLN A 48 -14.11 9.86 11.15
CA GLN A 48 -13.29 11.05 11.38
C GLN A 48 -12.55 11.47 10.10
N ASP A 49 -12.05 10.51 9.33
CA ASP A 49 -11.40 10.78 8.04
C ASP A 49 -12.37 11.43 7.04
N MET A 50 -13.63 10.98 7.02
CA MET A 50 -14.68 11.57 6.19
C MET A 50 -15.00 13.00 6.61
N ILE A 51 -15.11 13.27 7.92
CA ILE A 51 -15.34 14.62 8.46
C ILE A 51 -14.17 15.54 8.08
N ASP A 52 -12.94 15.08 8.22
CA ASP A 52 -11.75 15.87 7.86
C ASP A 52 -11.70 16.16 6.35
N ALA A 53 -12.07 15.18 5.51
CA ALA A 53 -12.15 15.34 4.06
C ALA A 53 -13.22 16.37 3.67
N MET A 54 -14.41 16.28 4.27
CA MET A 54 -15.51 17.20 4.05
C MET A 54 -15.13 18.63 4.48
N ALA A 55 -14.54 18.79 5.66
CA ALA A 55 -14.09 20.10 6.15
C ALA A 55 -13.04 20.77 5.24
N VAL A 56 -12.17 19.98 4.59
CA VAL A 56 -11.24 20.50 3.58
C VAL A 56 -11.97 20.91 2.31
N CYS A 57 -12.94 20.13 1.85
CA CYS A 57 -13.74 20.48 0.67
C CYS A 57 -14.55 21.76 0.90
N ASP A 58 -15.17 21.90 2.08
CA ASP A 58 -15.89 23.12 2.50
C ASP A 58 -14.94 24.32 2.54
N ARG A 59 -13.76 24.17 3.13
CA ARG A 59 -12.75 25.24 3.21
C ARG A 59 -12.27 25.66 1.83
N LEU A 60 -12.17 24.70 0.92
CA LEU A 60 -11.80 24.91 -0.47
C LEU A 60 -12.98 25.37 -1.31
N ASP A 61 -14.23 25.40 -0.84
CA ASP A 61 -15.42 25.66 -1.65
C ASP A 61 -15.43 24.78 -2.92
N ILE A 62 -15.42 23.46 -2.72
CA ILE A 62 -15.55 22.45 -3.77
C ILE A 62 -16.61 21.40 -3.39
N PRO A 63 -17.35 20.84 -4.35
CA PRO A 63 -18.29 19.75 -4.10
C PRO A 63 -17.63 18.54 -3.43
N PHE A 64 -18.35 17.88 -2.52
CA PHE A 64 -17.92 16.67 -1.83
C PHE A 64 -18.85 15.51 -2.14
N HIS A 65 -18.27 14.40 -2.58
CA HIS A 65 -18.96 13.15 -2.87
C HIS A 65 -18.55 12.05 -1.91
N PHE A 66 -19.45 11.09 -1.73
CA PHE A 66 -19.19 9.88 -0.96
C PHE A 66 -19.58 8.67 -1.78
N VAL A 67 -18.74 7.65 -1.75
CA VAL A 67 -19.02 6.35 -2.38
C VAL A 67 -18.52 5.22 -1.48
N ASN A 68 -19.24 4.10 -1.51
CA ASN A 68 -18.87 2.88 -0.82
C ASN A 68 -18.40 1.83 -1.84
N PHE A 69 -17.12 1.44 -1.76
CA PHE A 69 -16.55 0.34 -2.54
C PHE A 69 -16.10 -0.82 -1.65
N ALA A 70 -16.71 -1.00 -0.48
CA ALA A 70 -16.32 -2.06 0.46
C ALA A 70 -16.49 -3.45 -0.14
N ARG A 71 -17.53 -3.65 -0.95
CA ARG A 71 -17.75 -4.92 -1.66
C ARG A 71 -16.64 -5.18 -2.68
N GLU A 72 -16.32 -4.20 -3.52
CA GLU A 72 -15.26 -4.31 -4.51
C GLU A 72 -13.90 -4.53 -3.85
N TYR A 73 -13.63 -3.86 -2.73
CA TYR A 73 -12.41 -4.04 -1.95
C TYR A 73 -12.32 -5.46 -1.40
N TRP A 74 -13.41 -5.97 -0.82
CA TRP A 74 -13.46 -7.33 -0.33
C TRP A 74 -13.17 -8.34 -1.43
N ASP A 75 -13.93 -8.26 -2.54
CA ASP A 75 -13.88 -9.23 -3.63
C ASP A 75 -12.54 -9.18 -4.40
N ARG A 76 -11.98 -7.99 -4.64
CA ARG A 76 -10.84 -7.81 -5.55
C ARG A 76 -9.49 -7.63 -4.85
N VAL A 77 -9.49 -7.27 -3.56
CA VAL A 77 -8.27 -7.01 -2.78
C VAL A 77 -8.15 -7.98 -1.62
N PHE A 78 -9.17 -8.03 -0.75
CA PHE A 78 -9.06 -8.76 0.51
C PHE A 78 -9.13 -10.27 0.33
N ALA A 79 -10.00 -10.77 -0.55
CA ALA A 79 -10.09 -12.20 -0.86
C ALA A 79 -8.74 -12.76 -1.37
N TYR A 80 -8.12 -12.08 -2.34
CA TYR A 80 -6.78 -12.43 -2.83
C TYR A 80 -5.73 -12.37 -1.72
N PHE A 81 -5.76 -11.34 -0.90
CA PHE A 81 -4.87 -11.21 0.25
C PHE A 81 -4.94 -12.43 1.18
N LEU A 82 -6.14 -12.93 1.47
CA LEU A 82 -6.32 -14.15 2.27
C LEU A 82 -5.81 -15.40 1.55
N GLU A 83 -6.03 -15.54 0.24
CA GLU A 83 -5.53 -16.67 -0.55
C GLU A 83 -3.99 -16.75 -0.55
N GLU A 84 -3.31 -15.62 -0.71
CA GLU A 84 -1.85 -15.56 -0.67
C GLU A 84 -1.30 -15.99 0.69
N TYR A 85 -1.93 -15.57 1.79
CA TYR A 85 -1.54 -16.03 3.14
C TYR A 85 -1.80 -17.51 3.37
N ARG A 86 -2.92 -18.05 2.86
CA ARG A 86 -3.19 -19.51 2.91
C ARG A 86 -2.10 -20.30 2.19
N ALA A 87 -1.56 -19.73 1.12
CA ALA A 87 -0.46 -20.32 0.37
C ALA A 87 0.94 -19.97 0.94
N GLY A 88 1.01 -19.41 2.16
CA GLY A 88 2.25 -19.11 2.88
C GLY A 88 3.04 -17.90 2.37
N ARG A 89 2.52 -17.17 1.38
CA ARG A 89 3.13 -15.97 0.82
C ARG A 89 2.80 -14.74 1.66
N THR A 90 3.56 -13.66 1.45
CA THR A 90 3.30 -12.36 2.08
C THR A 90 2.82 -11.39 0.99
N PRO A 91 1.50 -11.24 0.78
CA PRO A 91 0.96 -10.32 -0.21
C PRO A 91 1.18 -8.86 0.15
N ASN A 92 1.04 -7.99 -0.85
CA ASN A 92 0.96 -6.55 -0.65
C ASN A 92 -0.43 -6.05 -1.09
N PRO A 93 -1.37 -5.85 -0.16
CA PRO A 93 -2.73 -5.43 -0.49
C PRO A 93 -2.79 -4.01 -1.06
N ASP A 94 -1.82 -3.14 -0.76
CA ASP A 94 -1.84 -1.74 -1.20
C ASP A 94 -1.62 -1.61 -2.71
N ILE A 95 -0.85 -2.51 -3.32
CA ILE A 95 -0.67 -2.60 -4.78
C ILE A 95 -2.02 -2.89 -5.45
N LEU A 96 -2.76 -3.88 -4.94
CA LEU A 96 -4.07 -4.24 -5.47
C LEU A 96 -5.12 -3.18 -5.17
N CYS A 97 -5.07 -2.56 -4.00
CA CYS A 97 -5.93 -1.45 -3.64
C CYS A 97 -5.80 -0.28 -4.64
N ASN A 98 -4.58 0.04 -5.07
CA ASN A 98 -4.39 1.03 -6.12
C ASN A 98 -4.97 0.53 -7.45
N ARG A 99 -4.62 -0.68 -7.89
CA ARG A 99 -5.05 -1.23 -9.18
C ARG A 99 -6.57 -1.39 -9.32
N GLU A 100 -7.23 -1.97 -8.32
CA GLU A 100 -8.63 -2.43 -8.40
C GLU A 100 -9.64 -1.44 -7.84
N ILE A 101 -9.21 -0.57 -6.92
CA ILE A 101 -10.10 0.38 -6.24
C ILE A 101 -9.77 1.79 -6.70
N LYS A 102 -8.60 2.34 -6.33
CA LYS A 102 -8.30 3.76 -6.59
C LYS A 102 -8.16 4.11 -8.07
N PHE A 103 -7.69 3.20 -8.91
CA PHE A 103 -7.50 3.44 -10.34
C PHE A 103 -8.36 2.55 -11.21
N ARG A 104 -9.40 1.94 -10.63
CA ARG A 104 -10.43 1.22 -11.39
C ARG A 104 -11.81 1.59 -10.89
N ALA A 105 -12.28 1.08 -9.75
CA ALA A 105 -13.62 1.43 -9.24
C ALA A 105 -13.84 2.95 -9.08
N PHE A 106 -12.85 3.66 -8.50
CA PHE A 106 -12.90 5.12 -8.37
C PHE A 106 -12.79 5.82 -9.73
N LEU A 107 -11.90 5.36 -10.62
CA LEU A 107 -11.76 5.93 -11.95
C LEU A 107 -13.06 5.80 -12.74
N ASP A 108 -13.61 4.59 -12.83
CA ASP A 108 -14.85 4.27 -13.53
C ASP A 108 -15.99 5.15 -12.99
N HIS A 109 -16.15 5.24 -11.66
CA HIS A 109 -17.17 6.09 -11.05
C HIS A 109 -16.98 7.58 -11.36
N ALA A 110 -15.73 8.08 -11.32
CA ALA A 110 -15.44 9.47 -11.63
C ALA A 110 -15.76 9.84 -13.08
N LEU A 111 -15.44 8.95 -14.03
CA LEU A 111 -15.71 9.16 -15.45
C LEU A 111 -17.20 9.00 -15.76
N ASP A 112 -17.80 7.88 -15.36
CA ASP A 112 -19.13 7.47 -15.81
C ASP A 112 -20.27 8.13 -15.02
N ASN A 113 -20.08 8.37 -13.71
CA ASN A 113 -21.14 8.90 -12.85
C ASN A 113 -20.97 10.40 -12.54
N LEU A 114 -19.74 10.89 -12.46
CA LEU A 114 -19.45 12.29 -12.10
C LEU A 114 -19.06 13.16 -13.31
N GLY A 115 -18.87 12.55 -14.48
CA GLY A 115 -18.55 13.26 -15.73
C GLY A 115 -17.18 13.92 -15.74
N ALA A 116 -16.23 13.42 -14.94
CA ALA A 116 -14.87 13.93 -14.90
C ALA A 116 -14.04 13.46 -16.10
N GLN A 117 -12.94 14.14 -16.39
CA GLN A 117 -11.98 13.69 -17.40
C GLN A 117 -10.72 13.08 -16.79
N ALA A 118 -10.48 13.29 -15.49
CA ALA A 118 -9.37 12.70 -14.76
C ALA A 118 -9.69 12.53 -13.27
N ILE A 119 -8.90 11.68 -12.62
CA ILE A 119 -8.83 11.57 -11.17
C ILE A 119 -7.48 12.05 -10.67
N ALA A 120 -7.46 12.57 -9.45
CA ALA A 120 -6.24 12.92 -8.75
C ALA A 120 -6.16 12.22 -7.40
N THR A 121 -4.93 11.95 -6.96
CA THR A 121 -4.68 11.37 -5.65
C THR A 121 -3.51 12.07 -4.97
N GLY A 122 -3.46 11.99 -3.65
CA GLY A 122 -2.32 12.46 -2.84
C GLY A 122 -1.11 11.51 -2.89
N HIS A 123 -0.88 10.77 -3.98
CA HIS A 123 0.32 9.91 -4.06
C HIS A 123 1.56 10.72 -4.42
N TYR A 124 2.68 10.38 -3.78
CA TYR A 124 4.03 10.87 -4.08
C TYR A 124 4.61 10.11 -5.29
N ALA A 125 4.02 10.31 -6.45
CA ALA A 125 4.51 9.82 -7.73
C ALA A 125 4.31 10.91 -8.77
N ARG A 126 4.87 10.73 -9.96
CA ARG A 126 4.66 11.67 -11.07
C ARG A 126 4.20 10.89 -12.29
N VAL A 127 3.49 11.57 -13.17
CA VAL A 127 3.07 11.02 -14.47
C VAL A 127 3.39 12.04 -15.55
N THR A 128 3.93 11.57 -16.67
CA THR A 128 4.17 12.37 -17.86
C THR A 128 3.59 11.66 -19.07
N HIS A 129 3.17 12.43 -20.08
CA HIS A 129 2.64 11.90 -21.33
C HIS A 129 3.50 12.38 -22.49
N ASP A 130 3.83 11.47 -23.39
CA ASP A 130 4.49 11.79 -24.66
C ASP A 130 3.86 11.00 -25.81
N SER A 131 4.49 11.01 -26.99
CA SER A 131 3.99 10.30 -28.18
C SER A 131 3.95 8.78 -28.02
N SER A 132 4.65 8.21 -27.04
CA SER A 132 4.66 6.77 -26.74
C SER A 132 3.65 6.36 -25.66
N GLY A 133 3.06 7.33 -24.96
CA GLY A 133 2.00 7.10 -23.97
C GLY A 133 2.29 7.75 -22.62
N SER A 134 1.68 7.17 -21.58
CA SER A 134 1.78 7.60 -20.19
C SER A 134 2.93 6.89 -19.47
N HIS A 135 3.75 7.65 -18.75
CA HIS A 135 4.92 7.16 -18.01
C HIS A 135 4.76 7.45 -16.53
N LEU A 136 4.83 6.41 -15.69
CA LEU A 136 4.91 6.58 -14.25
C LEU A 136 6.36 6.88 -13.86
N LEU A 137 6.54 7.96 -13.11
CA LEU A 137 7.82 8.42 -12.62
C LEU A 137 7.82 8.43 -11.09
N LYS A 138 9.01 8.26 -10.51
CA LYS A 138 9.21 8.41 -9.06
C LYS A 138 8.85 9.81 -8.58
N GLY A 139 8.31 9.89 -7.37
CA GLY A 139 8.25 11.14 -6.62
C GLY A 139 9.65 11.71 -6.38
N LEU A 140 9.76 13.04 -6.25
CA LEU A 140 11.05 13.70 -6.00
C LEU A 140 11.53 13.55 -4.55
N ASP A 141 10.64 13.26 -3.62
CA ASP A 141 10.98 12.91 -2.24
C ASP A 141 11.23 11.40 -2.14
N GLU A 142 12.49 10.98 -2.16
CA GLU A 142 12.86 9.56 -2.16
C GLU A 142 12.35 8.78 -0.93
N ASN A 143 12.18 9.46 0.21
CA ASN A 143 11.66 8.83 1.43
C ASN A 143 10.15 8.61 1.39
N LYS A 144 9.47 9.29 0.47
CA LYS A 144 8.02 9.27 0.31
C LYS A 144 7.56 8.78 -1.05
N ASP A 145 8.44 8.59 -2.03
CA ASP A 145 8.11 8.04 -3.34
C ASP A 145 7.17 6.85 -3.19
N GLN A 146 6.06 6.86 -3.91
CA GLN A 146 5.01 5.85 -3.88
C GLN A 146 4.84 5.14 -5.22
N SER A 147 5.74 5.37 -6.18
CA SER A 147 5.76 4.67 -7.48
C SER A 147 5.74 3.15 -7.32
N TYR A 148 6.37 2.62 -6.27
CA TYR A 148 6.36 1.21 -5.89
C TYR A 148 4.93 0.64 -5.78
N PHE A 149 3.97 1.37 -5.19
CA PHE A 149 2.60 0.87 -5.02
C PHE A 149 1.73 1.04 -6.26
N LEU A 150 2.21 1.80 -7.25
CA LEU A 150 1.50 2.15 -8.47
C LEU A 150 2.05 1.37 -9.69
N HIS A 151 2.99 0.46 -9.48
CA HIS A 151 3.65 -0.28 -10.57
C HIS A 151 2.68 -1.15 -11.38
N ALA A 152 1.51 -1.48 -10.82
CA ALA A 152 0.49 -2.31 -11.45
C ALA A 152 -0.53 -1.50 -12.28
N LEU A 153 -0.33 -0.19 -12.43
CA LEU A 153 -1.17 0.66 -13.28
C LEU A 153 -0.81 0.53 -14.76
N GLY A 154 -1.80 0.56 -15.64
CA GLY A 154 -1.63 0.53 -17.10
C GLY A 154 -1.76 1.91 -17.76
N GLN A 155 -1.55 1.94 -19.08
CA GLN A 155 -1.70 3.15 -19.91
C GLN A 155 -3.04 3.86 -19.69
N GLU A 156 -4.13 3.09 -19.68
CA GLU A 156 -5.49 3.61 -19.54
C GLU A 156 -5.65 4.39 -18.23
N GLN A 157 -5.27 3.75 -17.13
CA GLN A 157 -5.39 4.33 -15.80
C GLN A 157 -4.51 5.56 -15.65
N LEU A 158 -3.27 5.50 -16.14
CA LEU A 158 -2.33 6.62 -16.04
C LEU A 158 -2.72 7.79 -16.93
N ARG A 159 -3.37 7.57 -18.08
CA ARG A 159 -3.87 8.65 -18.95
C ARG A 159 -4.84 9.58 -18.24
N HIS A 160 -5.62 9.04 -17.29
CA HIS A 160 -6.60 9.76 -16.51
C HIS A 160 -6.12 10.11 -15.10
N ALA A 161 -4.88 9.79 -14.73
CA ALA A 161 -4.35 10.00 -13.38
C ALA A 161 -3.59 11.32 -13.26
N MET A 162 -3.75 12.00 -12.13
CA MET A 162 -2.94 13.15 -11.75
C MET A 162 -2.33 12.95 -10.35
N PHE A 163 -1.08 13.37 -10.19
CA PHE A 163 -0.34 13.31 -8.93
C PHE A 163 0.24 14.69 -8.57
N PRO A 164 -0.59 15.62 -8.06
CA PRO A 164 -0.22 17.03 -7.96
C PRO A 164 0.96 17.29 -7.01
N ILE A 165 1.17 16.41 -6.03
CA ILE A 165 2.19 16.59 -4.98
C ILE A 165 3.50 15.83 -5.26
N GLY A 166 3.59 15.07 -6.35
CA GLY A 166 4.74 14.19 -6.63
C GLY A 166 6.09 14.89 -6.75
N HIS A 167 6.08 16.19 -7.03
CA HIS A 167 7.28 17.04 -7.13
C HIS A 167 7.65 17.72 -5.81
N LEU A 168 6.82 17.62 -4.77
CA LEU A 168 7.00 18.32 -3.52
C LEU A 168 7.61 17.40 -2.45
N PRO A 169 8.55 17.90 -1.64
CA PRO A 169 8.95 17.21 -0.42
C PRO A 169 7.82 17.26 0.62
N LYS A 170 7.68 16.21 1.44
CA LYS A 170 6.62 16.12 2.46
C LYS A 170 6.52 17.33 3.39
N PRO A 171 7.63 17.94 3.88
CA PRO A 171 7.55 19.17 4.68
C PRO A 171 6.87 20.33 3.94
N LYS A 172 7.08 20.48 2.63
CA LYS A 172 6.43 21.53 1.85
C LYS A 172 4.93 21.30 1.72
N VAL A 173 4.51 20.04 1.54
CA VAL A 173 3.09 19.67 1.55
C VAL A 173 2.44 20.06 2.88
N ARG A 174 3.04 19.71 4.02
CA ARG A 174 2.51 20.12 5.33
C ARG A 174 2.43 21.64 5.49
N HIS A 175 3.46 22.36 5.06
CA HIS A 175 3.47 23.81 5.11
C HIS A 175 2.35 24.45 4.27
N LEU A 176 2.10 23.96 3.05
CA LEU A 176 0.98 24.43 2.22
C LEU A 176 -0.38 24.21 2.91
N ALA A 177 -0.54 23.05 3.56
CA ALA A 177 -1.75 22.75 4.32
C ALA A 177 -1.94 23.70 5.52
N GLU A 178 -0.85 24.06 6.22
CA GLU A 178 -0.89 25.04 7.31
C GLU A 178 -1.28 26.44 6.79
N GLN A 179 -0.70 26.87 5.66
CA GLN A 179 -1.02 28.15 5.03
C GLN A 179 -2.48 28.24 4.58
N ALA A 180 -3.04 27.14 4.07
CA ALA A 180 -4.45 27.05 3.70
C ALA A 180 -5.40 26.95 4.92
N GLY A 181 -4.86 26.72 6.12
CA GLY A 181 -5.62 26.56 7.35
C GLY A 181 -6.33 25.20 7.45
N PHE A 182 -5.79 24.15 6.84
CA PHE A 182 -6.37 22.81 6.92
C PHE A 182 -6.08 22.16 8.27
N ALA A 183 -7.13 21.65 8.94
CA ALA A 183 -6.98 20.86 10.17
C ALA A 183 -6.10 19.61 9.96
N THR A 184 -6.09 19.06 8.74
CA THR A 184 -5.28 17.90 8.36
C THR A 184 -3.77 18.17 8.38
N ALA A 185 -3.32 19.43 8.41
CA ALA A 185 -1.91 19.79 8.30
C ALA A 185 -1.00 19.11 9.36
N LYS A 186 -1.53 18.93 10.58
CA LYS A 186 -0.83 18.30 11.72
C LYS A 186 -1.15 16.81 11.88
N LYS A 187 -2.05 16.27 11.07
CA LYS A 187 -2.45 14.86 11.15
C LYS A 187 -1.28 13.95 10.78
N LYS A 188 -1.12 12.86 11.53
CA LYS A 188 -0.10 11.84 11.23
C LYS A 188 -0.43 11.17 9.89
N ASP A 189 0.60 10.70 9.20
CA ASP A 189 0.41 9.92 7.98
C ASP A 189 -0.25 8.59 8.34
N SER A 190 -1.17 8.12 7.50
CA SER A 190 -1.81 6.82 7.69
C SER A 190 -0.77 5.70 7.59
N THR A 191 -0.83 4.79 8.56
CA THR A 191 -0.01 3.59 8.70
C THR A 191 -0.92 2.35 8.64
N GLY A 192 -0.34 1.19 8.30
CA GLY A 192 -1.11 -0.06 8.18
C GLY A 192 -1.64 -0.30 6.76
N ILE A 193 -2.59 -1.23 6.64
CA ILE A 193 -3.17 -1.66 5.36
C ILE A 193 -4.14 -0.59 4.87
N CYS A 194 -4.07 -0.21 3.58
CA CYS A 194 -4.94 0.82 3.03
C CYS A 194 -6.43 0.52 3.28
N PHE A 195 -7.17 1.51 3.79
CA PHE A 195 -8.57 1.49 4.21
C PHE A 195 -8.93 0.66 5.46
N ILE A 196 -8.05 -0.23 5.91
CA ILE A 196 -8.23 -1.02 7.13
C ILE A 196 -7.57 -0.32 8.34
N GLY A 197 -6.46 0.39 8.11
CA GLY A 197 -5.75 1.17 9.12
C GLY A 197 -4.73 0.40 9.94
N GLU A 198 -4.19 1.05 10.98
CA GLU A 198 -3.18 0.48 11.87
C GLU A 198 -3.82 -0.43 12.93
N ARG A 199 -3.36 -1.68 13.03
CA ARG A 199 -3.87 -2.68 13.97
C ARG A 199 -2.85 -3.79 14.20
N ARG A 200 -3.09 -4.59 15.24
CA ARG A 200 -2.32 -5.83 15.47
C ARG A 200 -2.63 -6.83 14.38
N PHE A 201 -1.70 -6.95 13.43
CA PHE A 201 -1.85 -7.74 12.21
C PHE A 201 -2.23 -9.21 12.49
N THR A 202 -1.60 -9.84 13.48
CA THR A 202 -1.87 -11.23 13.87
C THR A 202 -3.31 -11.43 14.34
N GLU A 203 -3.80 -10.57 15.24
CA GLU A 203 -5.18 -10.64 15.77
C GLU A 203 -6.20 -10.39 14.66
N PHE A 204 -5.89 -9.49 13.73
CA PHE A 204 -6.73 -9.24 12.55
C PHE A 204 -6.84 -10.46 11.65
N LEU A 205 -5.71 -11.07 11.28
CA LEU A 205 -5.69 -12.21 10.36
C LEU A 205 -6.34 -13.47 10.98
N GLN A 206 -6.26 -13.64 12.30
CA GLN A 206 -6.91 -14.73 13.04
C GLN A 206 -8.43 -14.79 12.87
N ARG A 207 -9.08 -13.67 12.57
CA ARG A 207 -10.53 -13.62 12.31
C ARG A 207 -10.92 -14.34 11.03
N TYR A 208 -9.99 -14.45 10.07
CA TYR A 208 -10.26 -14.95 8.71
C TYR A 208 -9.53 -16.25 8.39
N LEU A 209 -8.38 -16.49 9.01
CA LEU A 209 -7.57 -17.69 8.79
C LEU A 209 -7.33 -18.45 10.10
N PRO A 210 -7.70 -19.73 10.18
CA PRO A 210 -7.46 -20.52 11.38
C PRO A 210 -5.96 -20.70 11.61
N ALA A 211 -5.51 -20.39 12.82
CA ALA A 211 -4.14 -20.62 13.26
C ALA A 211 -3.79 -22.11 13.24
N GLN A 212 -2.68 -22.47 12.61
CA GLN A 212 -2.14 -23.84 12.59
C GLN A 212 -0.74 -23.84 13.23
N PRO A 213 -0.64 -24.05 14.55
CA PRO A 213 0.64 -24.07 15.24
C PRO A 213 1.54 -25.19 14.71
N GLY A 214 2.83 -24.94 14.67
CA GLY A 214 3.84 -25.85 14.13
C GLY A 214 5.20 -25.59 14.76
N ASP A 215 6.22 -26.29 14.28
CA ASP A 215 7.55 -26.25 14.89
C ASP A 215 8.42 -25.18 14.25
N ILE A 216 9.21 -24.49 15.07
CA ILE A 216 10.30 -23.63 14.60
C ILE A 216 11.59 -24.45 14.64
N VAL A 217 12.25 -24.54 13.49
CA VAL A 217 13.44 -25.37 13.30
C VAL A 217 14.63 -24.55 12.81
N THR A 218 15.84 -24.97 13.18
CA THR A 218 17.08 -24.43 12.59
C THR A 218 17.28 -24.95 11.17
N LEU A 219 18.30 -24.44 10.46
CA LEU A 219 18.71 -24.94 9.15
C LEU A 219 19.12 -26.43 9.18
N GLU A 220 19.61 -26.90 10.32
CA GLU A 220 19.99 -28.31 10.57
C GLU A 220 18.79 -29.18 10.95
N GLY A 221 17.59 -28.60 11.04
CA GLY A 221 16.36 -29.30 11.39
C GLY A 221 16.13 -29.48 12.89
N GLN A 222 16.93 -28.86 13.75
CA GLN A 222 16.71 -28.92 15.20
C GLN A 222 15.47 -28.11 15.58
N VAL A 223 14.51 -28.73 16.25
CA VAL A 223 13.34 -28.04 16.82
C VAL A 223 13.79 -27.20 18.02
N ILE A 224 13.49 -25.90 17.99
CA ILE A 224 13.93 -24.95 19.02
C ILE A 224 12.78 -24.16 19.67
N ALA A 225 11.62 -24.09 19.01
CA ALA A 225 10.42 -23.41 19.52
C ALA A 225 9.18 -23.87 18.74
N ARG A 226 8.03 -23.25 19.04
CA ARG A 226 6.79 -23.45 18.27
C ARG A 226 6.25 -22.11 17.79
N HIS A 227 5.68 -22.09 16.59
CA HIS A 227 5.04 -20.92 16.01
C HIS A 227 3.53 -21.01 16.12
N HIS A 228 2.83 -19.87 16.05
CA HIS A 228 1.37 -19.82 16.11
C HIS A 228 0.68 -20.04 14.75
N GLY A 229 1.44 -20.01 13.65
CA GLY A 229 0.96 -20.27 12.29
C GLY A 229 1.86 -19.61 11.26
N LEU A 230 2.18 -20.30 10.16
CA LEU A 230 3.16 -19.83 9.16
C LEU A 230 2.78 -18.51 8.48
N MET A 231 1.48 -18.20 8.41
CA MET A 231 0.97 -16.95 7.83
C MET A 231 1.37 -15.69 8.62
N TYR A 232 1.73 -15.81 9.91
CA TYR A 232 2.11 -14.65 10.73
C TYR A 232 3.58 -14.25 10.59
N TYR A 233 4.34 -15.00 9.79
CA TYR A 233 5.77 -14.80 9.62
C TYR A 233 6.07 -14.37 8.18
N THR A 234 7.16 -13.66 7.97
CA THR A 234 7.65 -13.30 6.64
C THR A 234 9.16 -13.53 6.59
N LEU A 235 9.70 -13.88 5.43
CA LEU A 235 11.15 -14.04 5.27
C LEU A 235 11.91 -12.76 5.71
N GLY A 236 12.97 -12.95 6.47
CA GLY A 236 13.77 -11.90 7.12
C GLY A 236 13.14 -11.33 8.39
N GLN A 237 12.01 -11.85 8.87
CA GLN A 237 11.37 -11.37 10.11
C GLN A 237 12.19 -11.79 11.33
N ARG A 238 12.47 -10.81 12.21
CA ARG A 238 13.10 -11.01 13.52
C ARG A 238 12.11 -11.08 14.67
N GLN A 239 11.13 -10.19 14.67
CA GLN A 239 10.21 -10.00 15.80
C GLN A 239 9.11 -11.06 15.79
N GLY A 240 8.59 -11.39 16.99
CA GLY A 240 7.46 -12.32 17.14
C GLY A 240 7.81 -13.81 17.06
N LEU A 241 9.10 -14.16 17.03
CA LEU A 241 9.56 -15.55 17.06
C LEU A 241 9.46 -16.20 18.44
N GLY A 242 9.50 -15.41 19.52
CA GLY A 242 9.40 -15.92 20.89
C GLY A 242 10.60 -16.79 21.33
N ILE A 243 11.73 -16.70 20.63
CA ILE A 243 12.94 -17.48 20.91
C ILE A 243 13.84 -16.66 21.84
N GLY A 244 14.05 -17.15 23.05
CA GLY A 244 14.99 -16.58 24.03
C GLY A 244 16.40 -17.15 23.88
N GLY A 245 17.29 -16.86 24.85
CA GLY A 245 18.63 -17.43 24.89
C GLY A 245 18.58 -18.95 25.03
N LEU A 246 19.02 -19.67 23.99
CA LEU A 246 19.04 -21.12 23.95
C LEU A 246 20.46 -21.63 24.21
N ARG A 247 20.58 -22.66 25.05
CA ARG A 247 21.89 -23.29 25.33
C ARG A 247 22.42 -23.95 24.05
N GLY A 248 23.68 -23.65 23.70
CA GLY A 248 24.33 -24.17 22.50
C GLY A 248 24.16 -23.31 21.24
N PHE A 249 23.50 -22.16 21.38
CA PHE A 249 23.35 -21.16 20.31
C PHE A 249 24.03 -19.85 20.72
N SER A 250 24.30 -18.98 19.74
CA SER A 250 24.85 -17.65 20.00
C SER A 250 23.80 -16.74 20.65
N GLU A 251 24.22 -15.56 21.12
CA GLU A 251 23.30 -14.52 21.61
C GLU A 251 22.71 -13.67 20.46
N GLU A 252 23.05 -13.98 19.21
CA GLU A 252 22.57 -13.24 18.06
C GLU A 252 21.06 -13.44 17.84
N PRO A 253 20.35 -12.42 17.31
CA PRO A 253 18.94 -12.53 17.04
C PRO A 253 18.64 -13.57 15.96
N TRP A 254 17.46 -14.20 16.11
CA TRP A 254 16.92 -15.15 15.15
C TRP A 254 16.14 -14.44 14.02
N PHE A 255 16.21 -15.00 12.83
CA PHE A 255 15.50 -14.53 11.64
C PHE A 255 14.85 -15.69 10.87
N VAL A 256 13.67 -15.44 10.32
CA VAL A 256 12.98 -16.39 9.41
C VAL A 256 13.73 -16.45 8.08
N VAL A 257 14.10 -17.66 7.65
CA VAL A 257 14.78 -17.90 6.37
C VAL A 257 13.91 -18.65 5.37
N ASP A 258 12.97 -19.46 5.85
CA ASP A 258 12.07 -20.23 5.00
C ASP A 258 10.77 -20.64 5.72
N LYS A 259 9.78 -21.07 4.94
CA LYS A 259 8.53 -21.65 5.41
C LYS A 259 8.28 -22.98 4.69
N ASP A 260 8.37 -24.06 5.44
CA ASP A 260 8.01 -25.39 4.95
C ASP A 260 6.52 -25.62 5.21
N LEU A 261 5.71 -25.31 4.20
CA LEU A 261 4.25 -25.48 4.25
C LEU A 261 3.83 -26.95 4.33
N ALA A 262 4.59 -27.85 3.70
CA ALA A 262 4.24 -29.27 3.63
C ALA A 262 4.35 -29.94 4.99
N ASN A 263 5.37 -29.58 5.78
CA ASN A 263 5.58 -30.11 7.12
C ASN A 263 5.12 -29.17 8.24
N ASN A 264 4.56 -28.00 7.89
CA ASN A 264 4.17 -26.95 8.82
C ASN A 264 5.33 -26.53 9.77
N ARG A 265 6.47 -26.18 9.18
CA ARG A 265 7.68 -25.76 9.92
C ARG A 265 8.16 -24.38 9.50
N LEU A 266 8.53 -23.58 10.49
CA LEU A 266 9.18 -22.28 10.28
C LEU A 266 10.69 -22.45 10.41
N VAL A 267 11.44 -22.17 9.35
CA VAL A 267 12.90 -22.33 9.37
C VAL A 267 13.54 -21.00 9.73
N VAL A 268 14.47 -21.03 10.69
CA VAL A 268 15.15 -19.83 11.20
C VAL A 268 16.68 -19.99 11.25
N THR A 269 17.39 -18.86 11.25
CA THR A 269 18.84 -18.78 11.45
C THR A 269 19.20 -17.67 12.43
N GLN A 270 20.44 -17.65 12.94
CA GLN A 270 20.98 -16.55 13.74
C GLN A 270 21.86 -15.62 12.89
N GLY A 271 21.93 -14.36 13.29
CA GLY A 271 22.79 -13.34 12.68
C GLY A 271 22.11 -12.55 11.57
N THR A 272 22.35 -11.23 11.53
CA THR A 272 21.74 -10.30 10.56
C THR A 272 22.20 -10.54 9.13
N ASP A 273 23.44 -11.02 8.98
CA ASP A 273 24.12 -11.16 7.69
C ASP A 273 24.32 -12.62 7.29
N HIS A 274 23.53 -13.52 7.88
CA HIS A 274 23.62 -14.95 7.57
C HIS A 274 23.32 -15.21 6.09
N PRO A 275 24.17 -15.95 5.35
CA PRO A 275 24.04 -16.12 3.89
C PRO A 275 22.67 -16.65 3.43
N SER A 276 22.00 -17.47 4.25
CA SER A 276 20.67 -18.02 3.93
C SER A 276 19.55 -16.96 3.85
N LEU A 277 19.77 -15.75 4.38
CA LEU A 277 18.85 -14.61 4.26
C LEU A 277 18.94 -13.92 2.89
N TYR A 278 19.99 -14.20 2.12
CA TYR A 278 20.25 -13.57 0.83
C TYR A 278 19.93 -14.53 -0.32
N ARG A 279 19.50 -13.95 -1.44
CA ARG A 279 19.25 -14.65 -2.70
C ARG A 279 19.83 -13.81 -3.84
N PRO A 280 20.59 -14.40 -4.78
CA PRO A 280 21.21 -13.66 -5.87
C PRO A 280 20.24 -13.34 -7.01
N ALA A 281 19.11 -14.05 -7.08
CA ALA A 281 18.11 -13.91 -8.13
C ALA A 281 16.72 -14.32 -7.61
N LEU A 282 15.69 -13.89 -8.33
CA LEU A 282 14.31 -14.31 -8.16
C LEU A 282 13.67 -14.54 -9.52
N ILE A 283 12.57 -15.29 -9.54
CA ILE A 283 11.68 -15.40 -10.69
C ILE A 283 10.42 -14.62 -10.34
N ALA A 284 10.16 -13.54 -11.08
CA ALA A 284 8.91 -12.80 -10.97
C ALA A 284 7.86 -13.44 -11.89
N THR A 285 6.64 -13.59 -11.37
CA THR A 285 5.47 -14.02 -12.15
C THR A 285 4.46 -12.88 -12.20
N GLN A 286 3.50 -12.95 -13.13
CA GLN A 286 2.47 -11.91 -13.32
C GLN A 286 3.06 -10.51 -13.50
N VAL A 287 4.15 -10.42 -14.28
CA VAL A 287 4.85 -9.15 -14.51
C VAL A 287 3.95 -8.20 -15.30
N HIS A 288 3.69 -7.04 -14.71
CA HIS A 288 2.95 -5.96 -15.35
C HIS A 288 3.91 -4.91 -15.91
N TRP A 289 3.74 -4.57 -17.17
CA TRP A 289 4.48 -3.51 -17.82
C TRP A 289 3.54 -2.34 -18.08
N ILE A 290 3.87 -1.16 -17.55
CA ILE A 290 3.07 0.05 -17.74
C ILE A 290 2.86 0.35 -19.22
N ALA A 291 3.87 0.09 -20.06
CA ALA A 291 3.81 0.24 -21.52
C ALA A 291 2.86 -0.75 -22.23
N GLY A 292 2.28 -1.73 -21.51
CA GLY A 292 1.39 -2.76 -22.05
C GLY A 292 2.11 -3.95 -22.70
N ALA A 293 3.41 -3.85 -22.94
CA ALA A 293 4.24 -4.91 -23.49
C ALA A 293 5.60 -4.97 -22.78
N PRO A 294 6.25 -6.15 -22.72
CA PRO A 294 7.59 -6.26 -22.20
C PRO A 294 8.58 -5.47 -23.07
N PRO A 295 9.62 -4.87 -22.46
CA PRO A 295 10.74 -4.32 -23.21
C PRO A 295 11.54 -5.44 -23.87
N ALA A 296 12.46 -5.08 -24.77
CA ALA A 296 13.42 -6.04 -25.31
C ALA A 296 14.26 -6.64 -24.16
N LEU A 297 14.35 -7.98 -24.13
CA LEU A 297 15.13 -8.71 -23.14
C LEU A 297 16.39 -9.32 -23.78
N PRO A 298 17.52 -9.39 -23.05
CA PRO A 298 17.71 -9.02 -21.65
C PRO A 298 17.74 -7.50 -21.44
N LEU A 299 17.11 -7.04 -20.35
CA LEU A 299 17.10 -5.64 -19.95
C LEU A 299 18.07 -5.44 -18.79
N ARG A 300 18.91 -4.40 -18.87
CA ARG A 300 19.64 -3.88 -17.72
C ARG A 300 18.84 -2.74 -17.10
N CYS A 301 18.28 -2.98 -15.92
CA CYS A 301 17.52 -2.01 -15.15
C CYS A 301 17.75 -2.26 -13.65
N SER A 302 17.23 -1.37 -12.82
CA SER A 302 17.17 -1.59 -11.37
C SER A 302 15.80 -2.12 -10.93
N ALA A 303 15.74 -2.75 -9.76
CA ALA A 303 14.52 -3.28 -9.16
C ALA A 303 14.43 -2.98 -7.66
N LYS A 304 13.22 -3.04 -7.11
CA LYS A 304 12.95 -3.07 -5.67
C LYS A 304 12.13 -4.31 -5.34
N VAL A 305 12.50 -5.06 -4.31
CA VAL A 305 11.69 -6.21 -3.83
C VAL A 305 10.82 -5.86 -2.63
N ARG A 306 11.08 -4.71 -1.99
CA ARG A 306 10.27 -4.15 -0.90
C ARG A 306 10.20 -2.63 -0.97
N TYR A 307 9.10 -2.09 -0.46
CA TYR A 307 8.95 -0.64 -0.28
C TYR A 307 10.06 -0.07 0.61
N ARG A 308 10.61 1.10 0.24
CA ARG A 308 11.75 1.78 0.89
C ARG A 308 13.10 1.06 0.88
N GLN A 309 13.22 -0.09 0.23
CA GLN A 309 14.53 -0.61 -0.13
C GLN A 309 15.18 0.33 -1.16
N ALA A 310 16.50 0.51 -1.15
CA ALA A 310 17.19 1.14 -2.28
C ALA A 310 16.94 0.34 -3.57
N ASP A 311 16.99 1.02 -4.71
CA ASP A 311 17.02 0.32 -6.00
C ASP A 311 18.30 -0.53 -6.08
N GLN A 312 18.16 -1.78 -6.54
CA GLN A 312 19.27 -2.71 -6.79
C GLN A 312 19.46 -2.94 -8.28
#